data_AF-A0A8T4U3E2-F1
#
_entry.id   AF-A0A8T4U3E2-F1
#
_cell.length_a   1.000
_cell.length_b   1.000
_cell.length_c   1.000
_cell.angle_alpha   90.00
_cell.angle_beta   90.00
_cell.angle_gamma   90.00
#
_symmetry.space_group_name_H-M   'P 1'
#
loop_
_entity.id
_entity.type
_entity.pdbx_description
1 polymer ?
#
loop_
_entity_poly.entity_id
_entity_poly.type
_entity_poly.pdbx_seq_one_letter_code
_entity_poly.pdbx_strand_id
1 'polypeptide(L)'
;MILKKSFNHGWFYVYRLHKDKIDQLCLDELNNYLVDVFCNCDDEKFCSGPRSSALRFDLGIETKEIFNHEICSLTSKGLEENFERFKTAHSQVQVYMLENDDKTIGVEVPVWFEKDEMNTFKNIFGECDGVLSGHIDVLRIEDGKIWVLDYKPNAYKEKYAATQVYFYALMLSARTGIPLDKFRCGYFDSSKCYVFKI
;
A
#
# COMPACT_ATOMS: atom_id res chain seq x y z
N MET A 1 -2.35 15.83 12.69
CA MET A 1 -3.76 15.35 12.73
C MET A 1 -3.93 14.13 11.83
N ILE A 2 -4.66 13.11 12.27
CA ILE A 2 -5.02 11.94 11.44
C ILE A 2 -6.42 12.11 10.85
N LEU A 3 -6.52 12.08 9.52
CA LEU A 3 -7.76 12.05 8.74
C LEU A 3 -8.21 10.60 8.53
N LYS A 4 -9.52 10.34 8.45
CA LYS A 4 -10.09 8.99 8.20
C LYS A 4 -11.32 9.02 7.29
N LYS A 5 -11.40 8.08 6.34
CA LYS A 5 -12.58 7.84 5.50
C LYS A 5 -12.77 6.33 5.29
N SER A 6 -14.01 5.87 5.33
CA SER A 6 -14.34 4.47 5.06
C SER A 6 -14.86 4.33 3.64
N PHE A 7 -14.37 3.31 2.93
CA PHE A 7 -14.79 2.96 1.57
C PHE A 7 -15.39 1.56 1.55
N ASN A 8 -16.46 1.35 0.78
CA ASN A 8 -17.06 0.04 0.57
C ASN A 8 -16.67 -0.49 -0.81
N HIS A 9 -15.48 -1.09 -0.88
CA HIS A 9 -14.86 -1.59 -2.12
C HIS A 9 -14.88 -3.13 -2.14
N GLY A 10 -16.07 -3.71 -1.99
CA GLY A 10 -16.30 -5.15 -1.74
C GLY A 10 -16.03 -5.60 -0.29
N TRP A 11 -15.22 -4.83 0.43
CA TRP A 11 -15.04 -4.87 1.88
C TRP A 11 -14.91 -3.44 2.41
N PHE A 12 -15.09 -3.24 3.71
CA PHE A 12 -14.86 -1.93 4.34
C PHE A 12 -13.36 -1.69 4.57
N TYR A 13 -12.78 -0.80 3.76
CA TYR A 13 -11.41 -0.30 3.93
C TYR A 13 -11.47 1.05 4.64
N VAL A 14 -10.61 1.26 5.63
CA VAL A 14 -10.57 2.51 6.39
C VAL A 14 -9.29 3.27 6.06
N TYR A 15 -9.37 4.07 5.00
CA TYR A 15 -8.31 4.96 4.55
C TYR A 15 -8.00 6.00 5.62
N ARG A 16 -6.72 6.11 6.00
CA ARG A 16 -6.27 7.13 6.95
C ARG A 16 -4.99 7.80 6.49
N LEU A 17 -4.87 9.08 6.81
CA LEU A 17 -3.73 9.93 6.45
C LEU A 17 -3.26 10.74 7.66
N HIS A 18 -1.95 10.89 7.83
CA HIS A 18 -1.40 11.78 8.84
C HIS A 18 -0.99 13.12 8.20
N LYS A 19 -1.87 14.12 8.26
CA LYS A 19 -1.74 15.39 7.53
C LYS A 19 -0.41 16.09 7.79
N ASP A 20 0.00 16.19 9.05
CA ASP A 20 1.23 16.92 9.41
C ASP A 20 2.49 16.23 8.86
N LYS A 21 2.50 14.90 8.78
CA LYS A 21 3.63 14.13 8.22
C LYS A 21 3.65 14.25 6.70
N ILE A 22 2.47 14.24 6.07
CA ILE A 22 2.34 14.46 4.63
C ILE A 22 2.89 15.83 4.25
N ASP A 23 2.49 16.88 4.96
CA ASP A 23 2.93 18.26 4.66
C ASP A 23 4.43 18.48 4.91
N GLN A 24 5.05 17.66 5.76
CA GLN A 24 6.49 17.76 6.06
C GLN A 24 7.35 16.88 5.16
N LEU A 25 6.86 15.71 4.74
CA LEU A 25 7.68 14.67 4.12
C LEU A 25 7.38 14.45 2.63
N CYS A 26 6.17 14.74 2.16
CA CYS A 26 5.74 14.35 0.82
C CYS A 26 6.12 15.37 -0.27
N LEU A 27 6.28 14.85 -1.48
CA LEU A 27 6.22 15.65 -2.70
C LEU A 27 4.78 16.16 -2.90
N ASP A 28 4.64 17.34 -3.51
CA ASP A 28 3.34 17.98 -3.74
C ASP A 28 2.39 17.09 -4.55
N GLU A 29 2.89 16.37 -5.55
CA GLU A 29 2.10 15.48 -6.39
C GLU A 29 1.49 14.32 -5.59
N LEU A 30 2.26 13.75 -4.65
CA LEU A 30 1.77 12.70 -3.77
C LEU A 30 0.74 13.26 -2.77
N ASN A 31 1.03 14.42 -2.16
CA ASN A 31 0.11 15.07 -1.23
C ASN A 31 -1.24 15.36 -1.91
N ASN A 32 -1.20 15.97 -3.09
CA ASN A 32 -2.38 16.29 -3.89
C ASN A 32 -3.21 15.05 -4.18
N TYR A 33 -2.58 13.94 -4.61
CA TYR A 33 -3.29 12.68 -4.84
C TYR A 33 -3.94 12.13 -3.56
N LEU A 34 -3.18 12.04 -2.47
CA LEU A 34 -3.67 11.46 -1.22
C LEU A 34 -4.88 12.23 -0.67
N VAL A 35 -4.81 13.57 -0.72
CA VAL A 35 -5.90 14.45 -0.27
C VAL A 35 -7.08 14.41 -1.24
N ASP A 36 -6.84 14.40 -2.55
CA ASP A 36 -7.91 14.33 -3.55
C ASP A 36 -8.70 13.03 -3.42
N VAL A 37 -8.05 11.88 -3.28
CA VAL A 37 -8.74 10.59 -3.04
C VAL A 37 -9.58 10.65 -1.76
N PHE A 38 -9.14 11.37 -0.72
CA PHE A 38 -9.93 11.53 0.48
C PHE A 38 -11.27 12.25 0.21
N CYS A 39 -11.28 13.24 -0.68
CA CYS A 39 -12.48 14.00 -1.04
C CYS A 39 -13.30 13.30 -2.14
N ASN A 40 -12.63 12.84 -3.20
CA ASN A 40 -13.17 12.58 -4.52
C ASN A 40 -12.82 11.18 -5.06
N CYS A 41 -12.49 10.20 -4.20
CA CYS A 41 -12.26 8.82 -4.65
C CYS A 41 -13.40 8.33 -5.56
N ASP A 42 -13.03 7.77 -6.71
CA ASP A 42 -13.96 7.12 -7.62
C ASP A 42 -14.17 5.68 -7.16
N ASP A 43 -15.21 5.45 -6.34
CA ASP A 43 -15.55 4.13 -5.80
C ASP A 43 -15.84 3.09 -6.91
N GLU A 44 -16.28 3.51 -8.10
CA GLU A 44 -16.63 2.58 -9.20
C GLU A 44 -15.42 1.79 -9.68
N LYS A 45 -14.20 2.36 -9.58
CA LYS A 45 -12.93 1.70 -9.96
C LYS A 45 -12.62 0.47 -9.13
N PHE A 46 -13.27 0.32 -7.98
CA PHE A 46 -13.02 -0.75 -7.03
C PHE A 46 -14.17 -1.77 -6.94
N CYS A 47 -15.26 -1.54 -7.68
CA CYS A 47 -16.44 -2.40 -7.70
C CYS A 47 -16.34 -3.56 -8.70
N SER A 48 -15.50 -3.43 -9.73
CA SER A 48 -15.25 -4.45 -10.75
C SER A 48 -13.77 -4.52 -11.11
N GLY A 49 -13.39 -5.55 -11.87
CA GLY A 49 -12.01 -5.76 -12.32
C GLY A 49 -11.16 -6.57 -11.34
N PRO A 50 -9.91 -6.86 -11.74
CA PRO A 50 -8.97 -7.57 -10.88
C PRO A 50 -8.55 -6.70 -9.69
N ARG A 51 -8.29 -7.37 -8.57
CA ARG A 51 -7.67 -6.75 -7.38
C ARG A 51 -6.21 -7.11 -7.33
N SER A 52 -5.34 -6.16 -7.03
CA SER A 52 -3.89 -6.41 -6.89
C SER A 52 -3.60 -7.52 -5.86
N SER A 53 -4.33 -7.53 -4.75
CA SER A 53 -4.24 -8.57 -3.71
C SER A 53 -4.70 -9.97 -4.14
N ALA A 54 -5.44 -10.07 -5.25
CA ALA A 54 -5.92 -11.33 -5.82
C ALA A 54 -5.01 -11.87 -6.93
N LEU A 55 -3.94 -11.16 -7.32
CA LEU A 55 -3.01 -11.63 -8.34
C LEU A 55 -2.24 -12.87 -7.86
N ARG A 56 -2.15 -13.90 -8.70
CA ARG A 56 -1.53 -15.20 -8.40
C ARG A 56 -0.53 -15.61 -9.48
N PHE A 57 0.36 -14.68 -9.83
CA PHE A 57 1.47 -14.92 -10.73
C PHE A 57 2.73 -14.27 -10.19
N ASP A 58 3.87 -14.84 -10.56
CA ASP A 58 5.19 -14.36 -10.18
C ASP A 58 5.82 -13.57 -11.33
N LEU A 59 6.25 -12.34 -11.03
CA LEU A 59 6.96 -11.47 -11.97
C LEU A 59 8.47 -11.74 -11.98
N GLY A 60 8.97 -12.68 -11.17
CA GLY A 60 10.40 -12.94 -11.00
C GLY A 60 11.12 -11.82 -10.25
N ILE A 61 10.40 -11.10 -9.38
CA ILE A 61 10.96 -9.99 -8.59
C ILE A 61 11.88 -10.57 -7.52
N GLU A 62 13.17 -10.28 -7.63
CA GLU A 62 14.13 -10.64 -6.61
C GLU A 62 13.95 -9.73 -5.38
N THR A 63 13.65 -10.35 -4.23
CA THR A 63 13.50 -9.64 -2.97
C THR A 63 14.70 -9.88 -2.08
N LYS A 64 15.08 -8.84 -1.34
CA LYS A 64 16.08 -8.94 -0.28
C LYS A 64 15.37 -9.12 1.06
N GLU A 65 15.63 -10.26 1.70
CA GLU A 65 15.22 -10.48 3.09
C GLU A 65 16.08 -9.64 4.04
N ILE A 66 15.42 -8.94 4.94
CA ILE A 66 16.05 -8.14 6.00
C ILE A 66 15.52 -8.60 7.34
N PHE A 67 16.46 -9.02 8.19
CA PHE A 67 16.20 -9.36 9.58
C PHE A 67 16.29 -8.11 10.45
N ASN A 68 15.49 -8.05 11.51
CA ASN A 68 15.49 -6.95 12.49
C ASN A 68 15.27 -5.56 11.85
N HIS A 69 14.52 -5.50 10.75
CA HIS A 69 14.10 -4.22 10.19
C HIS A 69 13.17 -3.50 11.20
N GLU A 70 13.25 -2.18 11.29
CA GLU A 70 12.43 -1.39 12.24
C GLU A 70 10.92 -1.68 12.10
N ILE A 71 10.46 -1.95 10.87
CA ILE A 71 9.08 -2.28 10.57
C ILE A 71 8.60 -3.55 11.28
N CYS A 72 9.48 -4.52 11.53
CA CYS A 72 9.15 -5.75 12.25
C CYS A 72 8.91 -5.44 13.74
N SER A 73 9.68 -4.52 14.32
CA SER A 73 9.46 -4.04 15.69
C SER A 73 8.14 -3.26 15.81
N LEU A 74 7.89 -2.33 14.88
CA LEU A 74 6.63 -1.60 14.79
C LEU A 74 5.42 -2.54 14.64
N THR A 75 5.56 -3.59 13.84
CA THR A 75 4.52 -4.61 13.66
C THR A 75 4.25 -5.36 14.97
N SER A 76 5.30 -5.79 15.66
CA SER A 76 5.18 -6.51 16.94
C SER A 76 4.45 -5.66 17.98
N LYS A 77 4.86 -4.39 18.14
CA LYS A 77 4.20 -3.45 19.05
C LYS A 77 2.77 -3.16 18.63
N GLY A 78 2.50 -3.01 17.33
CA GLY A 78 1.14 -2.82 16.84
C GLY A 78 0.23 -3.99 17.18
N LEU A 79 0.68 -5.23 16.99
CA LEU A 79 -0.11 -6.42 17.36
C LEU A 79 -0.37 -6.51 18.87
N GLU A 80 0.57 -6.06 19.70
CA GLU A 80 0.46 -6.06 21.17
C GLU A 80 -0.42 -4.92 21.68
N GLU A 81 -0.05 -3.68 21.40
CA GLU A 81 -0.67 -2.48 21.98
C GLU A 81 -2.09 -2.23 21.45
N ASN A 82 -2.36 -2.62 20.19
CA ASN A 82 -3.68 -2.47 19.58
C ASN A 82 -4.55 -3.74 19.67
N PHE A 83 -4.09 -4.80 20.35
CA PHE A 83 -4.78 -6.10 20.39
C PHE A 83 -6.27 -5.97 20.78
N GLU A 84 -6.56 -5.20 21.83
CA GLU A 84 -7.93 -4.98 22.31
C GLU A 84 -8.68 -3.90 21.51
N ARG A 85 -7.95 -2.96 20.89
CA ARG A 85 -8.53 -1.80 20.16
C ARG A 85 -9.06 -2.18 18.78
N PHE A 86 -8.39 -3.10 18.08
CA PHE A 86 -8.75 -3.49 16.71
C PHE A 86 -8.85 -5.01 16.56
N LYS A 87 -9.88 -5.46 15.82
CA LYS A 87 -10.19 -6.90 15.65
C LYS A 87 -9.26 -7.63 14.69
N THR A 88 -8.62 -6.91 13.77
CA THR A 88 -7.78 -7.53 12.72
C THR A 88 -6.33 -7.12 12.91
N ALA A 89 -5.42 -8.06 12.63
CA ALA A 89 -3.98 -7.80 12.67
C ALA A 89 -3.57 -6.66 11.72
N HIS A 90 -4.22 -6.53 10.55
CA HIS A 90 -3.98 -5.41 9.64
C HIS A 90 -4.26 -4.07 10.32
N SER A 91 -5.45 -3.88 10.89
CA SER A 91 -5.81 -2.63 11.56
C SER A 91 -4.94 -2.36 12.80
N GLN A 92 -4.55 -3.39 13.54
CA GLN A 92 -3.63 -3.27 14.67
C GLN A 92 -2.28 -2.67 14.24
N VAL A 93 -1.67 -3.24 13.20
CA VAL A 93 -0.35 -2.84 12.68
C VAL A 93 -0.42 -1.49 11.98
N GLN A 94 -1.34 -1.33 11.03
CA GLN A 94 -1.47 -0.12 10.21
C GLN A 94 -1.71 1.13 11.07
N VAL A 95 -2.67 1.07 12.00
CA VAL A 95 -2.99 2.24 12.84
C VAL A 95 -1.85 2.53 13.81
N TYR A 96 -1.20 1.50 14.36
CA TYR A 96 -0.05 1.69 15.23
C TYR A 96 1.09 2.43 14.51
N MET A 97 1.43 1.98 13.29
CA MET A 97 2.45 2.62 12.47
C MET A 97 2.08 4.06 12.16
N LEU A 98 0.84 4.33 11.71
CA LEU A 98 0.41 5.69 11.39
C LEU A 98 0.52 6.65 12.60
N GLU A 99 0.24 6.15 13.81
CA GLU A 99 0.28 6.93 15.05
C GLU A 99 1.71 7.09 15.59
N ASN A 100 2.56 6.06 15.52
CA ASN A 100 3.83 5.99 16.28
C ASN A 100 5.10 6.02 15.42
N ASP A 101 5.02 5.77 14.13
CA ASP A 101 6.16 5.83 13.21
C ASP A 101 6.18 7.19 12.50
N ASP A 102 7.29 7.93 12.62
CA ASP A 102 7.44 9.26 12.05
C ASP A 102 7.45 9.27 10.51
N LYS A 103 7.77 8.13 9.90
CA LYS A 103 7.82 7.93 8.45
C LYS A 103 6.49 7.51 7.82
N THR A 104 5.56 6.92 8.59
CA THR A 104 4.27 6.44 8.06
C THR A 104 3.29 7.59 7.86
N ILE A 105 2.86 7.79 6.60
CA ILE A 105 2.02 8.91 6.19
C ILE A 105 0.57 8.51 5.91
N GLY A 106 0.31 7.26 5.55
CA GLY A 106 -1.02 6.79 5.18
C GLY A 106 -1.17 5.28 5.22
N VAL A 107 -2.41 4.82 5.40
CA VAL A 107 -2.78 3.39 5.42
C VAL A 107 -4.10 3.17 4.71
N GLU A 108 -4.25 1.98 4.12
CA GLU A 108 -5.38 1.61 3.26
C GLU A 108 -5.58 2.57 2.08
N VAL A 109 -4.47 3.05 1.49
CA VAL A 109 -4.46 4.06 0.43
C VAL A 109 -5.04 3.48 -0.86
N PRO A 110 -6.21 3.96 -1.35
CA PRO A 110 -6.80 3.47 -2.59
C PRO A 110 -5.90 3.81 -3.79
N VAL A 111 -5.69 2.85 -4.68
CA VAL A 111 -4.96 3.01 -5.95
C VAL A 111 -5.59 2.18 -7.06
N TRP A 112 -5.54 2.66 -8.30
CA TRP A 112 -6.09 2.00 -9.48
C TRP A 112 -5.36 2.43 -10.75
N PHE A 113 -5.51 1.64 -11.81
CA PHE A 113 -5.20 2.06 -13.18
C PHE A 113 -6.43 2.63 -13.90
N GLU A 114 -6.22 3.53 -14.87
CA GLU A 114 -7.22 3.78 -15.91
C GLU A 114 -7.22 2.68 -16.98
N LYS A 115 -8.27 2.68 -17.81
CA LYS A 115 -8.43 1.73 -18.92
C LYS A 115 -7.24 1.73 -19.88
N ASP A 116 -6.68 2.90 -20.20
CA ASP A 116 -5.54 2.98 -21.12
C ASP A 116 -4.27 2.37 -20.54
N GLU A 117 -4.07 2.48 -19.22
CA GLU A 117 -2.95 1.86 -18.52
C GLU A 117 -3.14 0.34 -18.41
N MET A 118 -4.39 -0.12 -18.24
CA MET A 118 -4.72 -1.55 -18.30
C MET A 118 -4.36 -2.17 -19.65
N ASN A 119 -4.50 -1.42 -20.75
CA ASN A 119 -4.16 -1.91 -22.10
C ASN A 119 -2.67 -2.26 -22.22
N THR A 120 -1.78 -1.58 -21.49
CA THR A 120 -0.34 -1.93 -21.43
C THR A 120 -0.11 -3.34 -20.88
N PHE A 121 -1.03 -3.83 -20.05
CA PHE A 121 -0.94 -5.14 -19.40
C PHE A 121 -1.95 -6.16 -19.96
N LYS A 122 -2.47 -5.94 -21.17
CA LYS A 122 -3.46 -6.86 -21.79
C LYS A 122 -2.97 -8.31 -21.88
N ASN A 123 -1.65 -8.52 -22.04
CA ASN A 123 -1.06 -9.86 -22.06
C ASN A 123 -1.09 -10.58 -20.70
N ILE A 124 -1.22 -9.84 -19.60
CA ILE A 124 -1.26 -10.37 -18.24
C ILE A 124 -2.71 -10.53 -17.77
N PHE A 125 -3.52 -9.49 -17.95
CA PHE A 125 -4.89 -9.46 -17.42
C PHE A 125 -5.95 -9.92 -18.43
N GLY A 126 -5.60 -10.04 -19.71
CA GLY A 126 -6.56 -10.35 -20.76
C GLY A 126 -7.59 -9.24 -20.96
N GLU A 127 -8.77 -9.63 -21.41
CA GLU A 127 -9.94 -8.76 -21.42
C GLU A 127 -10.66 -8.91 -20.07
N CYS A 128 -10.74 -7.82 -19.31
CA CYS A 128 -11.39 -7.81 -18.01
C CYS A 128 -12.41 -6.67 -17.90
N ASP A 129 -13.53 -6.96 -17.25
CA ASP A 129 -14.52 -5.95 -16.90
C ASP A 129 -14.00 -5.11 -15.73
N GLY A 130 -13.55 -3.89 -16.00
CA GLY A 130 -13.05 -2.96 -14.99
C GLY A 130 -11.55 -2.73 -15.08
N VAL A 131 -10.97 -2.20 -14.01
CA VAL A 131 -9.55 -1.84 -13.92
C VAL A 131 -8.88 -2.55 -12.77
N LEU A 132 -7.56 -2.72 -12.84
CA LEU A 132 -6.79 -3.17 -11.68
C LEU A 132 -6.89 -2.12 -10.58
N SER A 133 -7.24 -2.56 -9.37
CA SER A 133 -7.35 -1.69 -8.21
C SER A 133 -6.88 -2.36 -6.92
N GLY A 134 -6.71 -1.57 -5.87
CA GLY A 134 -6.56 -2.07 -4.52
C GLY A 134 -6.20 -0.98 -3.51
N HIS A 135 -5.86 -1.42 -2.29
CA HIS A 135 -5.47 -0.54 -1.19
C HIS A 135 -4.07 -0.90 -0.74
N ILE A 136 -3.21 0.10 -0.59
CA ILE A 136 -1.88 -0.05 -0.02
C ILE A 136 -2.02 -0.08 1.49
N ASP A 137 -1.56 -1.15 2.15
CA ASP A 137 -1.67 -1.26 3.60
C ASP A 137 -0.94 -0.12 4.31
N VAL A 138 0.32 0.14 3.93
CA VAL A 138 1.17 1.14 4.58
C VAL A 138 1.97 1.92 3.52
N LEU A 139 1.90 3.25 3.61
CA LEU A 139 2.69 4.18 2.82
C LEU A 139 3.63 4.98 3.73
N ARG A 140 4.94 4.92 3.48
CA ARG A 140 5.96 5.66 4.25
C ARG A 140 6.80 6.56 3.34
N ILE A 141 7.39 7.61 3.92
CA ILE A 141 8.46 8.38 3.32
C ILE A 141 9.74 8.18 4.14
N GLU A 142 10.79 7.71 3.50
CA GLU A 142 12.09 7.47 4.14
C GLU A 142 13.20 7.68 3.11
N ASP A 143 14.24 8.44 3.48
CA ASP A 143 15.37 8.81 2.62
C ASP A 143 14.97 9.39 1.25
N GLY A 144 13.90 10.19 1.23
CA GLY A 144 13.36 10.79 0.01
C GLY A 144 12.76 9.77 -0.97
N LYS A 145 12.43 8.57 -0.49
CA LYS A 145 11.76 7.51 -1.26
C LYS A 145 10.37 7.23 -0.70
N ILE A 146 9.47 6.86 -1.60
CA ILE A 146 8.11 6.44 -1.29
C ILE A 146 8.13 4.93 -1.09
N TRP A 147 7.86 4.50 0.14
CA TRP A 147 7.80 3.09 0.50
C TRP A 147 6.36 2.60 0.46
N VAL A 148 6.09 1.70 -0.47
CA VAL A 148 4.81 1.00 -0.63
C VAL A 148 4.96 -0.36 0.04
N LEU A 149 4.21 -0.57 1.11
CA LEU A 149 4.41 -1.69 2.02
C LEU A 149 3.09 -2.43 2.25
N ASP A 150 3.17 -3.75 2.30
CA ASP A 150 2.03 -4.65 2.49
C ASP A 150 2.27 -5.59 3.68
N TYR A 151 1.34 -5.60 4.63
CA TYR A 151 1.46 -6.43 5.81
C TYR A 151 0.95 -7.84 5.50
N LYS A 152 1.78 -8.84 5.75
CA LYS A 152 1.45 -10.24 5.47
C LYS A 152 1.76 -11.10 6.69
N PRO A 153 0.76 -11.57 7.45
CA PRO A 153 1.01 -12.52 8.53
C PRO A 153 1.75 -13.75 7.99
N ASN A 154 2.94 -14.05 8.52
CA ASN A 154 3.85 -15.06 7.97
C ASN A 154 4.37 -14.71 6.57
N ALA A 155 4.94 -13.52 6.42
CA ALA A 155 5.45 -12.99 5.16
C ALA A 155 6.36 -13.98 4.41
N TYR A 156 7.13 -14.79 5.14
CA TYR A 156 7.99 -15.83 4.56
C TYR A 156 7.28 -16.92 3.75
N LYS A 157 5.95 -17.07 3.88
CA LYS A 157 5.13 -18.01 3.10
C LYS A 157 4.54 -17.41 1.84
N GLU A 158 4.61 -16.09 1.70
CA GLU A 158 3.98 -15.38 0.60
C GLU A 158 4.75 -15.59 -0.71
N LYS A 159 4.00 -15.96 -1.75
CA LYS A 159 4.55 -16.19 -3.09
C LYS A 159 4.31 -15.03 -4.05
N TYR A 160 3.26 -14.25 -3.80
CA TYR A 160 2.76 -13.23 -4.74
C TYR A 160 2.69 -11.83 -4.14
N ALA A 161 3.13 -11.65 -2.90
CA ALA A 161 3.14 -10.35 -2.24
C ALA A 161 4.01 -9.34 -3.00
N ALA A 162 5.18 -9.74 -3.50
CA ALA A 162 6.01 -8.87 -4.34
C ALA A 162 5.26 -8.37 -5.59
N THR A 163 4.55 -9.26 -6.30
CA THR A 163 3.70 -8.89 -7.44
C THR A 163 2.61 -7.89 -7.04
N GLN A 164 1.90 -8.15 -5.94
CA GLN A 164 0.86 -7.25 -5.42
C GLN A 164 1.42 -5.85 -5.15
N VAL A 165 2.53 -5.76 -4.41
CA VAL A 165 3.15 -4.48 -4.04
C VAL A 165 3.75 -3.75 -5.24
N TYR A 166 4.30 -4.49 -6.20
CA TYR A 166 4.80 -3.93 -7.45
C TYR A 166 3.68 -3.20 -8.21
N PHE A 167 2.51 -3.84 -8.38
CA PHE A 167 1.38 -3.20 -9.05
C PHE A 167 0.81 -2.03 -8.25
N TYR A 168 0.85 -2.05 -6.92
CA TYR A 168 0.52 -0.87 -6.13
C TYR A 168 1.39 0.32 -6.44
N ALA A 169 2.71 0.12 -6.52
CA ALA A 169 3.63 1.18 -6.86
C ALA A 169 3.47 1.67 -8.31
N LEU A 170 3.20 0.77 -9.26
CA LEU A 170 2.87 1.16 -10.64
C LEU A 170 1.62 2.04 -10.71
N MET A 171 0.53 1.62 -10.04
CA MET A 171 -0.70 2.41 -9.99
C MET A 171 -0.45 3.77 -9.34
N LEU A 172 0.22 3.80 -8.18
CA LEU A 172 0.50 5.06 -7.49
C LEU A 172 1.41 5.99 -8.30
N SER A 173 2.42 5.45 -8.98
CA SER A 173 3.28 6.20 -9.92
C SER A 173 2.45 6.79 -11.06
N ALA A 174 1.55 6.00 -11.67
CA ALA A 174 0.71 6.47 -12.75
C ALA A 174 -0.28 7.56 -12.30
N ARG A 175 -0.86 7.43 -11.10
CA ARG A 175 -1.78 8.43 -10.52
C ARG A 175 -1.10 9.73 -10.13
N THR A 176 0.16 9.68 -9.72
CA THR A 176 0.90 10.86 -9.22
C THR A 176 1.85 11.46 -10.24
N GLY A 177 2.18 10.73 -11.31
CA GLY A 177 3.26 11.08 -12.24
C GLY A 177 4.66 10.93 -11.65
N ILE A 178 4.80 10.44 -10.41
CA ILE A 178 6.10 10.29 -9.76
C ILE A 178 6.84 9.10 -10.38
N PRO A 179 8.11 9.26 -10.82
CA PRO A 179 8.86 8.18 -11.45
C PRO A 179 9.14 6.98 -10.51
N LEU A 180 9.15 5.77 -11.07
CA LEU A 180 9.30 4.52 -10.31
C LEU A 180 10.62 4.39 -9.55
N ASP A 181 11.69 5.05 -9.99
CA ASP A 181 12.98 5.03 -9.28
C ASP A 181 12.91 5.68 -7.88
N LYS A 182 11.87 6.49 -7.63
CA LYS A 182 11.52 7.08 -6.33
C LYS A 182 10.81 6.11 -5.39
N PHE A 183 10.38 4.94 -5.87
CA PHE A 183 9.65 3.97 -5.08
C PHE A 183 10.56 2.89 -4.50
N ARG A 184 10.19 2.43 -3.31
CA ARG A 184 10.69 1.22 -2.68
C ARG A 184 9.48 0.39 -2.29
N CYS A 185 9.63 -0.91 -2.41
CA CYS A 185 8.52 -1.82 -2.19
C CYS A 185 8.92 -2.88 -1.18
N GLY A 186 7.96 -3.36 -0.43
CA GLY A 186 8.18 -4.52 0.40
C GLY A 186 6.91 -5.08 1.01
N TYR A 187 7.07 -6.26 1.58
CA TYR A 187 6.05 -6.87 2.42
C TYR A 187 6.70 -7.44 3.66
N PHE A 188 5.96 -7.49 4.76
CA PHE A 188 6.57 -7.70 6.06
C PHE A 188 5.63 -8.36 7.06
N ASP A 189 6.23 -8.93 8.10
CA ASP A 189 5.58 -9.33 9.34
C ASP A 189 6.39 -8.89 10.56
N SER A 190 6.05 -9.40 11.75
CA SER A 190 6.73 -9.09 13.01
C SER A 190 8.15 -9.63 13.10
N SER A 191 8.57 -10.51 12.19
CA SER A 191 9.89 -11.15 12.21
C SER A 191 10.78 -10.72 11.05
N LYS A 192 10.22 -10.58 9.84
CA LYS A 192 10.96 -10.42 8.59
C LYS A 192 10.34 -9.36 7.71
N CYS A 193 11.21 -8.66 7.00
CA CYS A 193 10.84 -7.72 5.95
C CYS A 193 11.50 -8.15 4.63
N TYR A 194 10.74 -8.15 3.56
CA TYR A 194 11.21 -8.46 2.20
C TYR A 194 11.09 -7.19 1.38
N VAL A 195 12.21 -6.68 0.87
CA VAL A 195 12.25 -5.40 0.15
C VAL A 195 12.81 -5.55 -1.24
N PHE A 196 12.38 -4.68 -2.16
CA PHE A 196 12.88 -4.61 -3.51
C PHE A 196 12.77 -3.19 -4.07
N LYS A 197 13.49 -2.95 -5.16
CA LYS A 197 13.41 -1.72 -5.95
C LYS A 197 12.62 -2.02 -7.23
N ILE A 198 12.02 -0.99 -7.80
CA ILE A 198 11.42 -1.03 -9.13
C ILE A 198 12.39 -0.42 -10.14
#